data_AF-A0A928BWX4-F1
#
_entry.id   AF-A0A928BWX4-F1
#
_cell.length_a   1.000
_cell.length_b   1.000
_cell.length_c   1.000
_cell.angle_alpha   90.00
_cell.angle_beta   90.00
_cell.angle_gamma   90.00
#
_symmetry.space_group_name_H-M   'P 1'
#
loop_
_entity.id
_entity.type
_entity.pdbx_description
1 polymer ?
#
loop_
_entity_poly.entity_id
_entity_poly.type
_entity_poly.pdbx_seq_one_letter_code
_entity_poly.pdbx_strand_id
1 'polypeptide(L)' 'MEEKQIALKASLCNRLSQMVLDHNLPVNIVVGENLTYLRTVTLTYHLRDEMLVEWLIYRVTEDDDYAV' A
#
# COMPACT_ATOMS: atom_id res chain seq x y z
N MET A 1 -11.64 12.33 4.67
CA MET A 1 -10.93 11.08 4.34
C MET A 1 -10.21 11.37 3.05
N GLU A 2 -8.97 10.93 2.95
CA GLU A 2 -8.10 11.09 1.79
C GLU A 2 -8.03 9.75 1.06
N GLU A 3 -7.80 9.82 -0.25
CA GLU A 3 -7.62 8.65 -1.10
C GLU A 3 -6.32 8.79 -1.88
N LYS A 4 -5.44 7.78 -1.77
CA LYS A 4 -4.16 7.73 -2.48
C LYS A 4 -4.13 6.48 -3.35
N GLN A 5 -4.01 6.66 -4.66
CA GLN A 5 -3.84 5.56 -5.60
C GLN A 5 -2.36 5.37 -5.92
N ILE A 6 -1.91 4.11 -5.84
CA ILE A 6 -0.54 3.71 -6.19
C ILE A 6 -0.60 2.43 -7.03
N ALA A 7 0.33 2.29 -7.97
CA ALA A 7 0.52 1.03 -8.69
C ALA A 7 1.68 0.27 -8.02
N LEU A 8 1.40 -0.93 -7.52
CA LEU A 8 2.37 -1.78 -6.84
C LEU A 8 2.43 -3.15 -7.50
N LYS A 9 3.56 -3.87 -7.41
CA LYS A 9 3.62 -5.27 -7.83
C LYS A 9 2.61 -6.09 -7.03
N ALA A 10 2.04 -7.12 -7.66
CA ALA A 10 1.06 -7.99 -6.99
C ALA A 10 1.59 -8.61 -5.68
N SER A 11 2.89 -8.93 -5.62
CA SER A 11 3.58 -9.42 -4.42
C SER A 11 3.57 -8.39 -3.27
N LEU A 12 3.80 -7.12 -3.59
CA LEU A 12 3.80 -6.02 -2.63
C LEU A 12 2.39 -5.70 -2.10
N CYS A 13 1.35 -5.85 -2.92
CA CYS A 13 -0.04 -5.64 -2.51
C CYS A 13 -0.44 -6.58 -1.37
N ASN A 14 -0.01 -7.85 -1.44
CA ASN A 14 -0.27 -8.82 -0.37
C ASN A 14 0.45 -8.42 0.92
N ARG A 15 1.70 -7.99 0.82
CA ARG A 15 2.50 -7.54 1.98
C ARG A 15 1.91 -6.29 2.62
N LEU A 16 1.47 -5.32 1.81
CA LEU A 16 0.80 -4.11 2.28
C LEU A 16 -0.47 -4.45 3.06
N SER A 17 -1.30 -5.35 2.52
CA SER A 17 -2.52 -5.82 3.19
C SER A 17 -2.21 -6.55 4.50
N GLN A 18 -1.16 -7.37 4.53
CA GLN A 18 -0.70 -8.05 5.75
C GLN A 18 -0.21 -7.05 6.81
N MET A 19 0.57 -6.03 6.43
CA MET A 19 1.06 -5.03 7.38
C MET A 19 -0.07 -4.20 7.99
N VAL A 20 -1.11 -3.87 7.23
CA VAL A 20 -2.29 -3.18 7.77
C VAL A 20 -3.02 -4.05 8.79
N LEU A 21 -3.11 -5.36 8.54
CA LEU A 21 -3.70 -6.31 9.49
C LEU A 21 -2.84 -6.50 10.75
N ASP A 22 -1.52 -6.66 10.59
CA ASP A 22 -0.57 -6.92 11.68
C ASP A 22 -0.46 -5.71 12.63
N HIS A 23 -0.40 -4.50 12.07
CA HIS A 23 -0.32 -3.25 12.82
C HIS A 23 -1.68 -2.62 13.13
N ASN A 24 -2.78 -3.26 12.76
CA ASN A 24 -4.16 -2.79 12.93
C ASN A 24 -4.33 -1.32 12.48
N LEU A 25 -3.82 -1.00 11.29
CA LEU A 25 -3.80 0.38 10.80
C LEU A 25 -5.21 0.82 10.37
N PRO A 26 -5.63 2.07 10.68
CA PRO A 26 -6.93 2.61 10.29
C PRO A 26 -6.95 3.05 8.80
N VAL A 27 -6.44 2.19 7.92
CA VAL A 27 -6.32 2.42 6.48
C VAL A 27 -7.12 1.37 5.75
N ASN A 28 -8.04 1.80 4.89
CA ASN A 28 -8.78 0.90 4.03
C ASN A 28 -8.02 0.72 2.72
N ILE A 29 -7.83 -0.53 2.29
CA ILE A 29 -7.08 -0.86 1.08
C ILE A 29 -8.02 -1.50 0.07
N VAL A 30 -8.10 -0.92 -1.11
CA VAL A 30 -8.83 -1.48 -2.25
C VAL A 30 -7.83 -1.85 -3.34
N VAL A 31 -7.64 -3.14 -3.56
CA VAL A 31 -6.80 -3.65 -4.65
C VAL A 31 -7.66 -3.78 -5.91
N GLY A 32 -7.37 -2.94 -6.89
CA GLY A 32 -8.03 -2.88 -8.20
C GLY A 32 -7.40 -3.81 -9.24
N GLU A 33 -7.61 -3.45 -10.51
CA GLU A 33 -7.26 -4.29 -11.66
C GLU A 33 -5.76 -4.56 -11.81
N ASN A 34 -5.48 -5.68 -12.48
CA ASN A 34 -4.14 -6.23 -12.67
C ASN A 34 -3.61 -5.80 -14.05
N LEU A 35 -2.70 -4.83 -14.05
CA LEU A 35 -1.97 -4.36 -15.22
C LEU A 35 -0.66 -5.13 -15.32
N THR A 36 -0.67 -6.27 -16.03
CA THR A 36 0.55 -6.94 -16.54
C THR A 36 1.72 -6.93 -15.53
N TYR A 37 1.52 -7.48 -14.32
CA TYR A 37 2.45 -7.54 -13.16
C TYR A 37 2.29 -6.46 -12.07
N LEU A 38 1.61 -5.37 -12.34
CA LEU A 38 1.23 -4.34 -11.38
C LEU A 38 -0.25 -4.44 -11.03
N ARG A 39 -0.61 -4.09 -9.80
CA ARG A 39 -1.98 -3.89 -9.36
C ARG A 39 -2.13 -2.47 -8.85
N THR A 40 -3.24 -1.84 -9.23
CA THR A 40 -3.62 -0.56 -8.67
C THR A 40 -4.13 -0.78 -7.26
N VAL A 41 -3.60 -0.05 -6.29
CA VAL A 41 -4.02 -0.09 -4.90
C VAL A 41 -4.51 1.30 -4.53
N THR A 42 -5.74 1.39 -4.04
CA THR A 42 -6.32 2.62 -3.50
C THR A 42 -6.31 2.52 -1.99
N LEU A 43 -5.67 3.50 -1.35
CA LEU A 43 -5.57 3.61 0.10
C LEU A 43 -6.49 4.74 0.54
N THR A 44 -7.50 4.41 1.34
CA THR A 44 -8.40 5.41 1.95
C THR A 44 -8.07 5.54 3.43
N TYR A 45 -7.72 6.74 3.87
CA TYR A 45 -7.27 7.02 5.24
C TYR A 45 -7.78 8.38 5.74
N HIS A 46 -7.58 8.67 7.03
CA HIS A 46 -7.81 10.01 7.55
C HIS A 46 -6.55 10.86 7.42
N LEU A 47 -6.69 12.16 7.17
CA LEU A 47 -5.55 13.09 7.01
C LEU A 47 -4.55 13.03 8.17
N ARG A 48 -5.03 12.79 9.41
CA ARG A 48 -4.17 12.63 10.61
C ARG A 48 -3.26 11.39 10.55
N ASP A 49 -3.65 10.40 9.75
CA ASP A 49 -2.99 9.11 9.57
C ASP A 49 -2.12 9.10 8.28
N GLU A 50 -1.98 10.24 7.60
CA GLU A 50 -1.17 10.38 6.38
C GLU A 50 0.27 9.88 6.59
N MET A 51 0.92 10.29 7.69
CA MET A 51 2.28 9.83 8.00
C MET A 51 2.39 8.30 8.16
N LEU A 52 1.35 7.64 8.68
CA LEU A 52 1.32 6.17 8.79
C LEU A 52 1.22 5.52 7.42
N VAL A 53 0.43 6.10 6.52
CA VAL A 53 0.27 5.61 5.15
C VAL A 53 1.55 5.80 4.37
N GLU A 54 2.23 6.94 4.52
CA GLU A 54 3.53 7.17 3.90
C GLU A 54 4.60 6.20 4.43
N TRP A 55 4.64 5.97 5.74
CA TRP A 55 5.50 4.95 6.34
C TRP A 55 5.19 3.54 5.80
N LEU A 56 3.91 3.19 5.69
CA LEU A 56 3.47 1.88 5.17
C LEU A 56 3.92 1.70 3.71
N ILE A 57 3.68 2.70 2.87
CA ILE A 57 4.11 2.69 1.46
C ILE A 57 5.62 2.55 1.42
N TYR A 58 6.36 3.39 2.16
CA TYR A 58 7.81 3.37 2.21
C TYR A 58 8.35 1.99 2.61
N ARG A 59 7.83 1.38 3.68
CA ARG A 59 8.27 0.06 4.15
C ARG A 59 7.97 -1.07 3.17
N VAL A 60 6.89 -0.95 2.40
CA VAL A 60 6.55 -1.93 1.37
C VAL A 60 7.43 -1.73 0.12
N THR A 61 7.79 -0.50 -0.23
CA THR A 61 8.64 -0.19 -1.39
C THR A 61 10.13 -0.31 -1.12
N GLU A 62 10.60 -0.10 0.13
CA GLU A 62 12.00 -0.24 0.55
C GLU A 62 12.55 -1.65 0.25
N ASP A 63 11.69 -2.67 0.31
CA ASP A 63 12.05 -4.06 0.02
C ASP A 63 12.13 -4.37 -1.50
N ASP A 64 11.63 -3.48 -2.37
CA ASP A 64 11.65 -3.65 -3.83
C ASP A 64 12.92 -3.06 -4.48
N ASP A 65 13.76 -2.34 -3.73
CA ASP A 65 15.02 -1.72 -4.19
C ASP A 65 16.18 -2.74 -4.38
N TYR A 66 15.94 -4.03 -4.13
CA TYR A 66 16.88 -5.13 -4.45
C TYR A 66 16.72 -5.69 -5.87
N ALA A 67 16.25 -4.88 -6.82
CA ALA A 67 16.25 -5.20 -8.24
C ALA A 67 17.07 -4.18 -9.03
N VAL A 68 18.38 -4.13 -8.74
CA VAL A 68 19.41 -3.61 -9.65
C VAL A 68 20.10 -4.77 -10.34
#